data_AF-A0A110AZE9-F1
#
_entry.id   AF-A0A110AZE9-F1
#
_cell.length_a   1.000
_cell.length_b   1.000
_cell.length_c   1.000
_cell.angle_alpha   90.00
_cell.angle_beta   90.00
_cell.angle_gamma   90.00
#
_symmetry.space_group_name_H-M   'P 1'
#
loop_
_entity.id
_entity.type
_entity.pdbx_description
1 polymer ?
#
loop_
_entity_poly.entity_id
_entity_poly.type
_entity_poly.pdbx_seq_one_letter_code
_entity_poly.pdbx_strand_id
1 'polypeptide(L)'
;YEPLPPTVKFYYNGKEMKLSEETEEVATFYARMLDHDYTTKSAFNINFFHDWREVMTESERAKINDLTKCNFKEMHAYFVQKSEERKAMTKEEKQKIKEKNEEIQKEYGFCTIDGHKEKIGNFKIEPPGLFRGRGEHHKMGKTENIQGQVKYVMLNPSSKLKGEKDWQKYETARKLAQSIDKIRAEYREDWKSKEMRIRQRAVALYFIDKLALRAGNEKDED
;
A
#
# COMPACT_ATOMS: atom_id res chain seq x y z
N TYR A 1 0.65 -15.78 11.37
CA TYR A 1 1.52 -16.50 10.43
C TYR A 1 1.19 -17.98 10.45
N GLU A 2 1.39 -18.71 9.34
CA GLU A 2 1.38 -20.18 9.34
C GLU A 2 2.77 -20.62 8.84
N PRO A 3 3.58 -21.32 9.68
CA PRO A 3 4.92 -21.75 9.29
C PRO A 3 4.93 -22.61 8.04
N LEU A 4 6.02 -22.55 7.29
CA LEU A 4 6.18 -23.35 6.08
C LEU A 4 6.20 -24.86 6.41
N PRO A 5 5.64 -25.71 5.53
CA PRO A 5 5.76 -27.15 5.70
C PRO A 5 7.23 -27.58 5.78
N PRO A 6 7.59 -28.60 6.56
CA PRO A 6 8.98 -29.05 6.70
C PRO A 6 9.65 -29.47 5.38
N THR A 7 8.87 -29.71 4.33
CA THR A 7 9.32 -30.05 2.97
C THR A 7 9.81 -28.84 2.18
N VAL A 8 9.46 -27.62 2.58
CA VAL A 8 9.88 -26.37 1.91
C VAL A 8 11.09 -25.84 2.65
N LYS A 9 12.24 -25.74 1.98
CA LYS A 9 13.50 -25.37 2.62
C LYS A 9 13.97 -23.98 2.24
N PHE A 10 14.71 -23.37 3.14
CA PHE A 10 15.54 -22.21 2.87
C PHE A 10 17.00 -22.64 2.81
N TYR A 11 17.76 -22.08 1.86
CA TYR A 11 19.20 -22.33 1.76
C TYR A 11 19.98 -21.04 1.85
N TYR A 12 21.09 -21.11 2.57
CA TYR A 12 22.08 -20.05 2.61
C TYR A 12 23.44 -20.60 2.19
N ASN A 13 24.05 -19.96 1.18
CA ASN A 13 25.33 -20.39 0.61
C ASN A 13 25.32 -21.89 0.21
N GLY A 14 24.21 -22.34 -0.38
CA GLY A 14 24.01 -23.72 -0.83
C GLY A 14 23.71 -24.74 0.27
N LYS A 15 23.67 -24.34 1.55
CA LYS A 15 23.35 -25.25 2.67
C LYS A 15 21.95 -24.99 3.20
N GLU A 16 21.20 -26.07 3.45
CA GLU A 16 19.89 -25.98 4.11
C GLU A 16 20.05 -25.30 5.48
N MET A 17 19.15 -24.37 5.77
CA MET A 17 19.10 -23.68 7.03
C MET A 17 17.64 -23.48 7.44
N LYS A 18 17.28 -24.01 8.62
CA LYS A 18 15.97 -23.76 9.22
C LYS A 18 15.98 -22.36 9.86
N LEU A 19 15.00 -21.55 9.50
CA LEU A 19 14.78 -20.22 10.06
C LEU A 19 13.90 -20.31 11.30
N SER A 20 14.02 -19.34 12.20
CA SER A 20 13.07 -19.07 13.28
C SER A 20 11.74 -18.59 12.69
N GLU A 21 10.65 -18.67 13.46
CA GLU A 21 9.32 -18.33 12.95
C GLU A 21 9.20 -16.88 12.46
N GLU A 22 9.75 -15.92 13.21
CA GLU A 22 9.75 -14.49 12.85
C GLU A 22 10.62 -14.23 11.60
N THR A 23 11.81 -14.83 11.55
CA THR A 23 12.71 -14.73 10.38
C THR A 23 12.07 -15.37 9.14
N GLU A 24 11.39 -16.51 9.31
CA GLU A 24 10.72 -17.23 8.24
C GLU A 24 9.54 -16.42 7.69
N GLU A 25 8.70 -15.85 8.55
CA GLU A 25 7.57 -15.01 8.14
C GLU A 25 8.02 -13.87 7.21
N VAL A 26 9.03 -13.11 7.62
CA VAL A 26 9.55 -11.99 6.81
C VAL A 26 10.21 -12.49 5.52
N ALA A 27 10.94 -13.62 5.57
CA ALA A 27 11.49 -14.25 4.38
C ALA A 27 10.38 -14.66 3.38
N THR A 28 9.21 -15.08 3.87
CA THR A 28 8.08 -15.41 2.99
C THR A 28 7.56 -14.20 2.21
N PHE A 29 7.65 -12.99 2.76
CA PHE A 29 7.23 -11.78 2.06
C PHE A 29 8.09 -11.53 0.82
N TYR A 30 9.40 -11.69 0.95
CA TYR A 30 10.34 -11.59 -0.17
C TYR A 30 10.17 -12.75 -1.16
N ALA A 31 10.05 -13.99 -0.66
CA ALA A 31 9.87 -15.18 -1.50
C ALA A 31 8.62 -15.08 -2.39
N ARG A 32 7.50 -14.54 -1.89
CA ARG A 32 6.28 -14.31 -2.68
C ARG A 32 6.47 -13.31 -3.84
N MET A 33 7.53 -12.52 -3.79
CA MET A 33 7.83 -11.46 -4.75
C MET A 33 9.05 -11.76 -5.62
N LEU A 34 9.62 -12.97 -5.56
CA LEU A 34 10.91 -13.27 -6.18
C LEU A 34 10.96 -12.90 -7.68
N ASP A 35 9.88 -13.12 -8.42
CA ASP A 35 9.73 -12.83 -9.86
C ASP A 35 9.18 -11.41 -10.17
N HIS A 36 9.02 -10.55 -9.17
CA HIS A 36 8.49 -9.20 -9.35
C HIS A 36 9.63 -8.18 -9.55
N ASP A 37 9.46 -7.21 -10.45
CA ASP A 37 10.35 -6.05 -10.68
C ASP A 37 10.87 -5.30 -9.43
N TYR A 38 10.28 -5.50 -8.24
CA TYR A 38 10.81 -4.90 -7.02
C TYR A 38 12.09 -5.60 -6.55
N THR A 39 12.19 -6.93 -6.69
CA THR A 39 13.36 -7.71 -6.25
C THR A 39 14.58 -7.50 -7.16
N THR A 40 14.40 -6.84 -8.31
CA THR A 40 15.50 -6.39 -9.16
C THR A 40 16.05 -5.01 -8.75
N LYS A 41 15.36 -4.28 -7.86
CA LYS A 41 15.77 -2.94 -7.42
C LYS A 41 16.70 -3.03 -6.21
N SER A 42 17.85 -2.37 -6.30
CA SER A 42 18.84 -2.33 -5.21
C SER A 42 18.27 -1.74 -3.91
N ALA A 43 17.55 -0.61 -3.99
CA ALA A 43 16.93 0.03 -2.82
C ALA A 43 15.96 -0.91 -2.10
N PHE A 44 15.17 -1.68 -2.84
CA PHE A 44 14.25 -2.67 -2.28
C PHE A 44 14.99 -3.77 -1.52
N ASN A 45 16.02 -4.33 -2.14
CA ASN A 45 16.81 -5.42 -1.57
C ASN A 45 17.62 -4.98 -0.34
N ILE A 46 18.18 -3.77 -0.36
CA ILE A 46 18.91 -3.19 0.77
C ILE A 46 17.98 -3.00 1.97
N ASN A 47 16.81 -2.37 1.75
CA ASN A 47 15.83 -2.14 2.81
C ASN A 47 15.24 -3.42 3.36
N PHE A 48 14.87 -4.36 2.48
CA PHE A 48 14.40 -5.68 2.89
C PHE A 48 15.44 -6.38 3.76
N PHE A 49 16.69 -6.44 3.29
CA PHE A 49 17.73 -7.18 4.00
C PHE A 49 18.07 -6.55 5.35
N HIS A 50 18.07 -5.21 5.42
CA HIS A 50 18.20 -4.49 6.68
C HIS A 50 17.13 -4.92 7.69
N ASP A 51 15.84 -4.76 7.33
CA ASP A 51 14.75 -5.02 8.26
C ASP A 51 14.60 -6.52 8.58
N TRP A 52 14.86 -7.39 7.60
CA TRP A 52 14.85 -8.84 7.81
C TRP A 52 15.93 -9.27 8.81
N ARG A 53 17.10 -8.61 8.81
CA ARG A 53 18.13 -8.89 9.81
C ARG A 53 17.72 -8.46 11.21
N GLU A 54 16.85 -7.47 11.36
CA GLU A 54 16.40 -7.02 12.68
C GLU A 54 15.52 -8.04 13.41
N VAL A 55 14.74 -8.84 12.66
CA VAL A 55 13.93 -9.93 13.22
C VAL A 55 14.71 -11.24 13.39
N MET A 56 15.95 -11.32 12.90
CA MET A 56 16.78 -12.51 13.05
C MET A 56 17.27 -12.71 14.48
N THR A 57 17.31 -13.98 14.90
CA THR A 57 18.08 -14.40 16.07
C THR A 57 19.57 -14.11 15.87
N GLU A 58 20.33 -14.02 16.96
CA GLU A 58 21.78 -13.77 16.90
C GLU A 58 22.53 -14.78 16.02
N SER A 59 22.17 -16.06 16.11
CA SER A 59 22.77 -17.16 15.33
C SER A 59 22.46 -17.03 13.84
N GLU A 60 21.23 -16.64 13.49
CA GLU A 60 20.85 -16.40 12.10
C GLU A 60 21.58 -15.17 11.55
N ARG A 61 21.57 -14.07 12.30
CA ARG A 61 22.20 -12.80 11.94
C ARG A 61 23.71 -12.93 11.74
N ALA A 62 24.37 -13.81 12.50
CA ALA A 62 25.79 -14.12 12.35
C ALA A 62 26.09 -14.89 11.05
N LYS A 63 25.19 -15.77 10.61
CA LYS A 63 25.35 -16.59 9.40
C LYS A 63 24.94 -15.82 8.14
N ILE A 64 23.76 -15.21 8.17
CA ILE A 64 23.12 -14.54 7.04
C ILE A 64 23.61 -13.09 6.99
N ASN A 65 24.64 -12.86 6.16
CA ASN A 65 25.29 -11.56 6.00
C ASN A 65 25.21 -11.00 4.58
N ASP A 66 24.75 -11.80 3.62
CA ASP A 66 24.69 -11.45 2.21
C ASP A 66 23.39 -12.00 1.58
N LEU A 67 22.53 -11.09 1.14
CA LEU A 67 21.27 -11.46 0.49
C LEU A 67 21.48 -12.29 -0.78
N THR A 68 22.57 -12.07 -1.52
CA THR A 68 22.85 -12.79 -2.78
C THR A 68 23.14 -14.27 -2.56
N LYS A 69 23.53 -14.66 -1.34
CA LYS A 69 23.74 -16.06 -0.93
C LYS A 69 22.47 -16.73 -0.42
N CYS A 70 21.39 -15.98 -0.26
CA CYS A 70 20.09 -16.50 0.17
C CYS A 70 19.35 -17.09 -1.04
N ASN A 71 18.80 -18.28 -0.87
CA ASN A 71 18.00 -18.94 -1.90
C ASN A 71 16.55 -19.13 -1.43
N PHE A 72 15.66 -18.31 -1.99
CA PHE A 72 14.23 -18.33 -1.71
C PHE A 72 13.42 -19.14 -2.74
N LYS A 73 14.07 -19.85 -3.68
CA LYS A 73 13.37 -20.48 -4.81
C LYS A 73 12.37 -21.55 -4.40
N GLU A 74 12.69 -22.39 -3.42
CA GLU A 74 11.74 -23.40 -2.93
C GLU A 74 10.54 -22.77 -2.24
N MET A 75 10.76 -21.75 -1.41
CA MET A 75 9.68 -20.97 -0.78
C MET A 75 8.81 -20.30 -1.86
N HIS A 76 9.43 -19.73 -2.89
CA HIS A 76 8.73 -19.12 -4.01
C HIS A 76 7.88 -20.14 -4.76
N ALA A 77 8.46 -21.29 -5.14
CA ALA A 77 7.75 -22.38 -5.82
C ALA A 77 6.54 -22.87 -5.01
N TYR A 78 6.68 -22.99 -3.68
CA TYR A 78 5.56 -23.31 -2.80
C TYR A 78 4.42 -22.29 -2.90
N PHE A 79 4.71 -20.98 -2.90
CA PHE A 79 3.67 -19.96 -3.02
C PHE A 79 3.05 -19.88 -4.43
N VAL A 80 3.82 -20.17 -5.47
CA VAL A 80 3.30 -20.32 -6.84
C VAL A 80 2.31 -21.48 -6.89
N GLN A 81 2.70 -22.65 -6.39
CA GLN A 81 1.83 -23.83 -6.29
C GLN A 81 0.56 -23.52 -5.49
N LYS A 82 0.67 -22.89 -4.31
CA LYS A 82 -0.49 -22.51 -3.49
C LYS A 82 -1.44 -21.55 -4.23
N SER A 83 -0.90 -20.64 -5.03
CA SER A 83 -1.73 -19.77 -5.86
C SER A 83 -2.43 -20.53 -6.98
N GLU A 84 -1.79 -21.55 -7.56
CA GLU A 84 -2.38 -22.43 -8.59
C GLU A 84 -3.47 -23.33 -8.01
N GLU A 85 -3.21 -23.96 -6.86
CA GLU A 85 -4.20 -24.74 -6.08
C GLU A 85 -5.45 -23.89 -5.80
N ARG A 86 -5.26 -22.64 -5.35
CA ARG A 86 -6.39 -21.71 -5.10
C ARG A 86 -7.18 -21.38 -6.37
N LYS A 87 -6.51 -21.27 -7.53
CA LYS A 87 -7.19 -21.04 -8.81
C LYS A 87 -7.96 -22.29 -9.25
N ALA A 88 -7.37 -23.46 -9.08
CA ALA A 88 -7.92 -24.77 -9.43
C ALA A 88 -9.04 -25.26 -8.49
N MET A 89 -9.19 -24.63 -7.33
CA MET A 89 -10.20 -24.94 -6.33
C MET A 89 -11.61 -25.08 -6.92
N THR A 90 -12.36 -26.08 -6.42
CA THR A 90 -13.69 -26.43 -6.90
C THR A 90 -14.71 -25.32 -6.62
N LYS A 91 -15.86 -25.38 -7.31
CA LYS A 91 -16.97 -24.44 -7.04
C LYS A 91 -17.48 -24.57 -5.60
N GLU A 92 -17.55 -25.77 -5.06
CA GLU A 92 -18.04 -26.04 -3.70
C GLU A 92 -17.10 -25.47 -2.63
N GLU A 93 -15.79 -25.66 -2.77
CA GLU A 93 -14.81 -25.08 -1.86
C GLU A 93 -14.78 -23.55 -1.93
N LYS A 94 -14.83 -22.98 -3.15
CA LYS A 94 -14.95 -21.53 -3.35
C LYS A 94 -16.22 -20.97 -2.69
N GLN A 95 -17.32 -21.71 -2.77
CA GLN A 95 -18.59 -21.34 -2.15
C GLN A 95 -18.49 -21.36 -0.61
N LYS A 96 -17.88 -22.38 0.00
CA LYS A 96 -17.61 -22.42 1.46
C LYS A 96 -16.75 -21.24 1.93
N ILE A 97 -15.71 -20.88 1.17
CA ILE A 97 -14.86 -19.71 1.47
C ILE A 97 -15.67 -18.41 1.36
N LYS A 98 -16.55 -18.31 0.36
CA LYS A 98 -17.43 -17.16 0.17
C LYS A 98 -18.40 -17.01 1.34
N GLU A 99 -19.06 -18.09 1.76
CA GLU A 99 -19.99 -18.12 2.91
C GLU A 99 -19.30 -17.68 4.20
N LYS A 100 -18.11 -18.23 4.50
CA LYS A 100 -17.32 -17.80 5.66
C LYS A 100 -16.94 -16.31 5.60
N ASN A 101 -16.61 -15.80 4.42
CA ASN A 101 -16.33 -14.37 4.24
C ASN A 101 -17.59 -13.51 4.41
N GLU A 102 -18.76 -14.00 4.01
CA GLU A 102 -20.04 -13.32 4.21
C GLU A 102 -20.46 -13.28 5.69
N GLU A 103 -20.19 -14.33 6.47
CA GLU A 103 -20.38 -14.34 7.92
C GLU A 103 -19.53 -13.28 8.61
N ILE A 104 -18.22 -13.25 8.30
CA ILE A 104 -17.30 -12.23 8.79
C ILE A 104 -17.78 -10.82 8.39
N GLN A 105 -18.28 -10.65 7.16
CA GLN A 105 -18.83 -9.38 6.69
C GLN A 105 -20.10 -8.99 7.45
N LYS A 106 -20.97 -9.95 7.82
CA LYS A 106 -22.19 -9.67 8.60
C LYS A 106 -21.85 -9.21 10.01
N GLU A 107 -20.83 -9.81 10.62
CA GLU A 107 -20.38 -9.53 11.98
C GLU A 107 -19.58 -8.23 12.08
N TYR A 108 -18.54 -8.06 11.25
CA TYR A 108 -17.58 -6.96 11.36
C TYR A 108 -17.69 -5.90 10.27
N GLY A 109 -18.48 -6.17 9.23
CA GLY A 109 -18.54 -5.33 8.04
C GLY A 109 -19.57 -4.21 8.08
N PHE A 110 -20.25 -4.03 9.22
CA PHE A 110 -21.26 -2.99 9.42
C PHE A 110 -21.10 -2.33 10.79
N CYS A 111 -21.41 -1.05 10.88
CA CYS A 111 -21.60 -0.33 12.14
C CYS A 111 -22.96 0.37 12.16
N THR A 112 -23.33 0.90 13.32
CA THR A 112 -24.52 1.74 13.47
C THR A 112 -24.08 3.17 13.72
N ILE A 113 -24.52 4.10 12.88
CA ILE A 113 -24.28 5.55 13.04
C ILE A 113 -25.63 6.25 12.93
N ASP A 114 -25.96 7.06 13.93
CA ASP A 114 -27.22 7.81 14.00
C ASP A 114 -28.48 6.93 13.80
N GLY A 115 -28.45 5.70 14.31
CA GLY A 115 -29.54 4.73 14.17
C GLY A 115 -29.62 4.00 12.83
N HIS A 116 -28.73 4.32 11.88
CA HIS A 116 -28.67 3.64 10.58
C HIS A 116 -27.54 2.62 10.54
N LYS A 117 -27.84 1.45 9.99
CA LYS A 117 -26.83 0.42 9.72
C LYS A 117 -26.04 0.80 8.47
N GLU A 118 -24.75 1.04 8.65
CA GLU A 118 -23.84 1.50 7.62
C GLU A 118 -22.75 0.47 7.33
N LYS A 119 -22.37 0.31 6.07
CA LYS A 119 -21.32 -0.63 5.68
C LYS A 119 -19.93 -0.03 5.94
N ILE A 120 -19.04 -0.80 6.53
CA ILE A 120 -17.63 -0.43 6.71
C ILE A 120 -16.84 -0.79 5.44
N GLY A 121 -15.97 0.12 4.99
CA GLY A 121 -15.17 -0.05 3.77
C GLY A 121 -14.00 -1.02 3.93
N ASN A 122 -13.19 -0.84 4.98
CA ASN A 122 -11.92 -1.55 5.18
C ASN A 122 -11.78 -2.06 6.62
N PHE A 123 -12.69 -2.94 7.06
CA PHE A 123 -12.69 -3.51 8.41
C PHE A 123 -11.59 -4.56 8.65
N LYS A 124 -11.02 -5.14 7.59
CA LYS A 124 -9.86 -6.03 7.68
C LYS A 124 -8.60 -5.18 7.70
N ILE A 125 -7.79 -5.33 8.75
CA ILE A 125 -6.49 -4.67 8.88
C ILE A 125 -5.57 -5.17 7.76
N GLU A 126 -4.76 -4.26 7.21
CA GLU A 126 -3.75 -4.61 6.20
C GLU A 126 -2.79 -5.65 6.80
N PRO A 127 -2.56 -6.80 6.14
CA PRO A 127 -1.65 -7.82 6.67
C PRO A 127 -0.19 -7.40 6.45
N PRO A 128 0.75 -7.99 7.22
CA PRO A 128 2.16 -7.71 7.09
C PRO A 128 2.75 -8.08 5.73
N GLY A 129 3.75 -7.31 5.33
CA GLY A 129 4.42 -7.46 4.04
C GLY A 129 5.49 -6.40 3.79
N LEU A 130 6.11 -6.48 2.62
CA LEU A 130 7.11 -5.52 2.17
C LEU A 130 6.45 -4.30 1.53
N PHE A 131 6.94 -3.11 1.87
CA PHE A 131 6.42 -1.87 1.32
C PHE A 131 6.72 -1.74 -0.17
N ARG A 132 5.66 -1.56 -0.96
CA ARG A 132 5.73 -1.42 -2.42
C ARG A 132 5.46 0.03 -2.82
N GLY A 133 6.36 0.92 -2.41
CA GLY A 133 6.31 2.34 -2.77
C GLY A 133 6.38 2.54 -4.28
N ARG A 134 5.52 3.40 -4.83
CA ARG A 134 5.44 3.66 -6.27
C ARG A 134 6.64 4.45 -6.77
N GLY A 135 7.13 4.16 -7.97
CA GLY A 135 8.28 4.84 -8.59
C GLY A 135 9.60 4.46 -7.90
N GLU A 136 10.46 5.45 -7.68
CA GLU A 136 11.75 5.33 -6.98
C GLU A 136 11.62 5.72 -5.50
N HIS A 137 10.64 5.11 -4.82
CA HIS A 137 10.41 5.37 -3.41
C HIS A 137 11.53 4.80 -2.53
N HIS A 138 12.28 5.66 -1.84
CA HIS A 138 13.47 5.27 -1.05
C HIS A 138 13.19 4.24 0.07
N LYS A 139 11.98 4.22 0.67
CA LYS A 139 11.58 3.20 1.67
C LYS A 139 11.02 1.88 1.10
N MET A 140 11.02 1.66 -0.22
CA MET A 140 10.52 0.40 -0.79
C MET A 140 11.29 -0.81 -0.23
N GLY A 141 10.62 -1.93 0.04
CA GLY A 141 11.26 -3.13 0.58
C GLY A 141 11.33 -3.22 2.11
N LYS A 142 11.06 -2.12 2.83
CA LYS A 142 10.94 -2.16 4.30
C LYS A 142 9.75 -2.99 4.78
N THR A 143 9.87 -3.62 5.95
CA THR A 143 8.79 -4.39 6.59
C THR A 143 7.91 -3.48 7.45
N GLU A 144 6.66 -3.25 7.04
CA GLU A 144 5.59 -2.50 7.74
C GLU A 144 5.92 -1.13 8.42
N ASN A 145 4.86 -0.36 8.75
CA ASN A 145 4.87 0.92 9.48
C ASN A 145 5.86 2.03 9.00
N ILE A 146 5.98 2.20 7.69
CA ILE A 146 7.06 2.94 7.01
C ILE A 146 7.07 4.46 7.24
N GLN A 147 5.94 5.08 7.58
CA GLN A 147 5.81 6.54 7.62
C GLN A 147 5.25 7.08 8.95
N GLY A 148 5.01 6.22 9.94
CA GLY A 148 4.31 6.61 11.18
C GLY A 148 2.92 7.21 10.93
N GLN A 149 2.37 7.01 9.73
CA GLN A 149 1.10 7.58 9.34
C GLN A 149 -0.06 6.81 9.96
N VAL A 150 -1.03 7.56 10.48
CA VAL A 150 -2.25 6.98 11.04
C VAL A 150 -3.08 6.32 9.94
N LYS A 151 -3.42 5.06 10.16
CA LYS A 151 -4.33 4.28 9.31
C LYS A 151 -5.75 4.33 9.90
N TYR A 152 -6.77 4.43 9.05
CA TYR A 152 -8.16 4.56 9.47
C TYR A 152 -9.04 3.47 8.86
N VAL A 153 -9.95 2.94 9.66
CA VAL A 153 -11.11 2.19 9.18
C VAL A 153 -12.24 3.20 8.92
N MET A 154 -12.77 3.24 7.70
CA MET A 154 -13.80 4.20 7.29
C MET A 154 -15.04 3.51 6.73
N LEU A 155 -16.15 4.24 6.70
CA LEU A 155 -17.38 3.81 6.03
C LEU A 155 -17.17 3.61 4.53
N ASN A 156 -17.98 2.71 3.97
CA ASN A 156 -18.06 2.46 2.54
C ASN A 156 -18.52 3.72 1.78
N PRO A 157 -18.08 3.95 0.52
CA PRO A 157 -18.54 5.07 -0.29
C PRO A 157 -20.06 5.18 -0.43
N SER A 158 -20.81 4.07 -0.33
CA SER A 158 -22.28 4.07 -0.38
C SER A 158 -22.95 4.62 0.89
N SER A 159 -22.20 4.90 1.96
CA SER A 159 -22.75 5.45 3.20
C SER A 159 -23.23 6.88 3.05
N LYS A 160 -24.22 7.28 3.86
CA LYS A 160 -24.78 8.63 3.83
C LYS A 160 -23.70 9.70 4.01
N LEU A 161 -22.84 9.55 5.03
CA LEU A 161 -21.78 10.51 5.34
C LEU A 161 -20.77 10.69 4.19
N LYS A 162 -20.40 9.61 3.50
CA LYS A 162 -19.50 9.69 2.33
C LYS A 162 -20.22 10.29 1.13
N GLY A 163 -21.48 9.92 0.89
CA GLY A 163 -22.32 10.47 -0.18
C GLY A 163 -22.55 11.97 -0.05
N GLU A 164 -22.88 12.46 1.15
CA GLU A 164 -23.07 13.89 1.41
C GLU A 164 -21.80 14.70 1.14
N LYS A 165 -20.63 14.21 1.56
CA LYS A 165 -19.35 14.86 1.25
C LYS A 165 -19.05 14.87 -0.25
N ASP A 166 -19.35 13.79 -0.95
CA ASP A 166 -19.14 13.71 -2.40
C ASP A 166 -20.09 14.64 -3.16
N TRP A 167 -21.35 14.74 -2.72
CA TRP A 167 -22.30 15.72 -3.23
C TRP A 167 -21.82 17.16 -3.00
N GLN A 168 -21.39 17.50 -1.77
CA GLN A 168 -20.84 18.83 -1.46
C GLN A 168 -19.59 19.17 -2.29
N LYS A 169 -18.73 18.18 -2.57
CA LYS A 169 -17.56 18.33 -3.46
C LYS A 169 -17.99 18.78 -4.86
N TYR A 170 -19.02 18.16 -5.44
CA TYR A 170 -19.54 18.57 -6.76
C TYR A 170 -20.28 19.91 -6.72
N GLU A 171 -21.07 20.20 -5.68
CA GLU A 171 -21.71 21.51 -5.53
C GLU A 171 -20.69 22.65 -5.41
N THR A 172 -19.55 22.40 -4.75
CA THR A 172 -18.44 23.36 -4.72
C THR A 172 -17.87 23.61 -6.11
N ALA A 173 -17.67 22.56 -6.91
CA ALA A 173 -17.23 22.69 -8.30
C ALA A 173 -18.26 23.45 -9.18
N ARG A 174 -19.56 23.24 -8.97
CA ARG A 174 -20.63 23.97 -9.68
C ARG A 174 -20.65 25.46 -9.32
N LYS A 175 -20.44 25.80 -8.04
CA LYS A 175 -20.28 27.20 -7.60
C LYS A 175 -19.05 27.86 -8.21
N LEU A 176 -17.93 27.13 -8.30
CA LEU A 176 -16.73 27.62 -8.99
C LEU A 176 -17.02 27.88 -10.47
N ALA A 177 -17.77 27.00 -11.15
CA ALA A 177 -18.11 27.18 -12.55
C ALA A 177 -18.88 28.48 -12.83
N GLN A 178 -19.71 28.96 -11.88
CA GLN A 178 -20.44 30.23 -12.00
C GLN A 178 -19.54 31.48 -11.88
N SER A 179 -18.37 31.34 -11.26
CA SER A 179 -17.46 32.46 -10.96
C SER A 179 -16.12 32.35 -11.70
N ILE A 180 -15.91 31.30 -12.50
CA ILE A 180 -14.61 30.97 -13.08
C ILE A 180 -14.08 32.05 -14.00
N ASP A 181 -14.93 32.70 -14.79
CA ASP A 181 -14.49 33.73 -15.74
C ASP A 181 -14.01 34.99 -15.03
N LYS A 182 -14.61 35.33 -13.89
CA LYS A 182 -14.12 36.42 -13.02
C LYS A 182 -12.73 36.09 -12.48
N ILE A 183 -12.55 34.89 -11.94
CA ILE A 183 -11.25 34.42 -11.40
C ILE A 183 -10.17 34.42 -12.50
N ARG A 184 -10.54 34.03 -13.72
CA ARG A 184 -9.65 34.04 -14.90
C ARG A 184 -9.25 35.45 -15.32
N ALA A 185 -10.15 36.41 -15.24
CA ALA A 185 -9.81 37.81 -15.51
C ALA A 185 -8.82 38.33 -14.45
N GLU A 186 -9.09 38.05 -13.17
CA GLU A 186 -8.27 38.49 -12.03
C GLU A 186 -6.84 37.93 -12.10
N TYR A 187 -6.65 36.62 -12.28
CA TYR A 187 -5.28 36.08 -12.34
C TYR A 187 -4.51 36.56 -13.59
N ARG A 188 -5.19 36.94 -14.68
CA ARG A 188 -4.53 37.49 -15.88
C ARG A 188 -4.05 38.93 -15.65
N GLU A 189 -4.79 39.71 -14.87
CA GLU A 189 -4.36 41.03 -14.44
C GLU A 189 -3.16 40.92 -13.49
N ASP A 190 -3.22 39.98 -12.54
CA ASP A 190 -2.17 39.73 -11.55
C ASP A 190 -0.80 39.39 -12.18
N TRP A 191 -0.75 38.90 -13.42
CA TRP A 191 0.52 38.68 -14.14
C TRP A 191 1.36 39.96 -14.29
N LYS A 192 0.72 41.14 -14.25
CA LYS A 192 1.37 42.45 -14.36
C LYS A 192 1.66 43.10 -13.00
N SER A 193 1.35 42.42 -11.89
CA SER A 193 1.58 42.95 -10.54
C SER A 193 3.06 43.24 -10.29
N LYS A 194 3.34 44.30 -9.53
CA LYS A 194 4.71 44.63 -9.09
C LYS A 194 5.25 43.61 -8.09
N GLU A 195 4.38 42.90 -7.37
CA GLU A 195 4.76 41.90 -6.38
C GLU A 195 5.04 40.54 -7.02
N MET A 196 6.22 39.98 -6.74
CA MET A 196 6.63 38.66 -7.27
C MET A 196 5.68 37.55 -6.81
N ARG A 197 5.28 37.56 -5.53
CA ARG A 197 4.39 36.55 -4.94
C ARG A 197 3.03 36.48 -5.64
N ILE A 198 2.46 37.65 -5.98
CA ILE A 198 1.18 37.74 -6.69
C ILE A 198 1.31 37.13 -8.09
N ARG A 199 2.37 37.50 -8.83
CA ARG A 199 2.65 36.92 -10.15
C ARG A 199 2.83 35.40 -10.11
N GLN A 200 3.61 34.89 -9.15
CA GLN A 200 3.83 33.45 -8.97
C GLN A 200 2.52 32.71 -8.69
N ARG A 201 1.70 33.21 -7.76
CA ARG A 201 0.36 32.66 -7.46
C ARG A 201 -0.52 32.61 -8.70
N ALA A 202 -0.58 33.71 -9.45
CA ALA A 202 -1.42 33.81 -10.63
C ALA A 202 -0.99 32.87 -11.77
N VAL A 203 0.31 32.69 -11.98
CA VAL A 203 0.84 31.72 -12.96
C VAL A 203 0.57 30.29 -12.51
N ALA A 204 0.77 29.97 -11.22
CA ALA A 204 0.43 28.65 -10.68
C ALA A 204 -1.07 28.33 -10.85
N LEU A 205 -1.94 29.30 -10.52
CA LEU A 205 -3.39 29.15 -10.68
C LEU A 205 -3.79 28.95 -12.16
N TYR A 206 -3.14 29.64 -13.09
CA TYR A 206 -3.34 29.42 -14.52
C TYR A 206 -3.00 27.98 -14.95
N PHE A 207 -1.87 27.43 -14.49
CA PHE A 207 -1.52 26.05 -14.81
C PHE A 207 -2.48 25.04 -14.19
N ILE A 208 -2.97 25.29 -12.96
CA ILE A 208 -4.01 24.46 -12.34
C ILE A 208 -5.31 24.52 -13.17
N ASP A 209 -5.77 25.71 -13.59
CA ASP A 209 -7.00 25.89 -14.40
C ASP A 209 -6.88 25.24 -15.79
N LYS A 210 -5.76 25.45 -16.50
CA LYS A 210 -5.63 25.03 -17.90
C LYS A 210 -5.08 23.63 -18.12
N LEU A 211 -4.22 23.17 -17.23
CA LEU A 211 -3.54 21.88 -17.36
C LEU A 211 -3.99 20.87 -16.30
N ALA A 212 -4.93 21.25 -15.42
CA ALA A 212 -5.43 20.42 -14.33
C ALA A 212 -4.30 19.88 -13.42
N LEU A 213 -3.24 20.68 -13.21
CA LEU A 213 -2.18 20.31 -12.28
C LEU A 213 -2.73 20.23 -10.85
N ARG A 214 -2.20 19.29 -10.07
CA ARG A 214 -2.45 19.25 -8.62
C ARG A 214 -1.65 20.36 -7.94
N ALA A 215 -2.07 20.76 -6.74
CA ALA A 215 -1.44 21.85 -5.99
C ALA A 215 0.07 21.67 -5.72
N GLY A 216 0.55 20.42 -5.65
CA GLY A 216 1.97 20.13 -5.52
C GLY A 216 2.52 20.44 -4.13
N ASN A 217 1.94 19.82 -3.09
CA ASN A 217 2.43 19.96 -1.72
C ASN A 217 3.91 19.53 -1.65
N GLU A 218 4.69 20.30 -0.88
CA GLU A 218 6.07 19.97 -0.54
C GLU A 218 6.10 18.60 0.14
N LYS A 219 7.16 17.83 -0.18
CA LYS A 219 7.41 16.53 0.42
C LYS A 219 8.74 16.62 1.14
N ASP A 220 8.84 15.92 2.26
CA ASP A 220 10.11 15.80 2.98
C ASP A 220 11.18 15.22 2.04
N GLU A 221 12.34 15.89 1.98
CA GLU A 221 13.55 15.36 1.36
C GLU A 221 14.15 14.34 2.35
N ASP A 222 13.71 13.08 2.25
CA ASP A 222 14.29 11.93 2.96
C ASP A 222 15.63 11.49 2.33
#